data_AF-A0A016RWC6-F1
#
_entry.id   AF-A0A016RWC6-F1
#
_cell.length_a   1.000
_cell.length_b   1.000
_cell.length_c   1.000
_cell.angle_alpha   90.00
_cell.angle_beta   90.00
_cell.angle_gamma   90.00
#
_symmetry.space_group_name_H-M   'P 1'
#
loop_
_entity.id
_entity.type
_entity.pdbx_description
1 polymer ?
#
loop_
_entity_poly.entity_id
_entity_poly.type
_entity_poly.pdbx_seq_one_letter_code
_entity_poly.pdbx_strand_id
1 'polypeptide(L)'
;MSKASKDFKERTEDTESSPEQRQVLMARKDELDLFHYLQKYSLRNAKRIVAIILRYIRILVCRINARRQHPIKLSSPLEGVSGNNQAKISGTEIAIAGKILIKQHQLTTITPPILRSLKHLNIK
;
A
#
# COMPACT_ATOMS: atom_id res chain seq x y z
N MET A 1 71.65 -9.68 -36.00
CA MET A 1 71.98 -9.03 -34.72
C MET A 1 70.71 -8.93 -33.89
N SER A 2 70.80 -9.33 -32.61
CA SER A 2 69.97 -8.96 -31.44
C SER A 2 68.49 -9.36 -31.30
N LYS A 3 68.32 -10.33 -30.38
CA LYS A 3 67.43 -10.38 -29.19
C LYS A 3 65.94 -10.76 -29.31
N ALA A 4 65.58 -11.62 -28.36
CA ALA A 4 64.29 -12.22 -28.04
C ALA A 4 63.47 -11.43 -27.00
N SER A 5 62.14 -11.58 -27.00
CA SER A 5 61.19 -11.56 -25.85
C SER A 5 59.75 -11.52 -26.40
N LYS A 6 58.94 -12.58 -26.25
CA LYS A 6 58.07 -12.95 -25.11
C LYS A 6 56.62 -12.47 -25.30
N ASP A 7 55.73 -13.46 -25.46
CA ASP A 7 54.36 -13.59 -24.95
C ASP A 7 53.46 -12.34 -24.85
N PHE A 8 52.31 -12.36 -25.53
CA PHE A 8 51.00 -12.50 -24.87
C PHE A 8 49.89 -12.66 -25.92
N LYS A 9 48.99 -13.61 -25.66
CA LYS A 9 47.92 -14.08 -26.54
C LYS A 9 46.65 -13.33 -26.19
N GLU A 10 46.12 -12.52 -27.10
CA GLU A 10 44.80 -11.88 -26.93
C GLU A 10 43.83 -12.46 -27.98
N ARG A 11 43.03 -13.42 -27.53
CA ARG A 11 41.84 -13.94 -28.21
C ARG A 11 40.83 -14.31 -27.15
N THR A 12 39.73 -13.58 -27.11
CA THR A 12 38.37 -14.04 -26.77
C THR A 12 37.46 -12.84 -27.05
N GLU A 13 36.82 -12.79 -28.21
CA GLU A 13 35.51 -13.42 -28.47
C GLU A 13 34.40 -12.69 -27.71
N ASP A 14 33.74 -11.80 -28.47
CA ASP A 14 32.42 -11.26 -28.21
C ASP A 14 31.51 -12.39 -27.75
N THR A 15 31.30 -12.48 -26.44
CA THR A 15 30.40 -13.49 -25.89
C THR A 15 28.98 -12.95 -26.00
N GLU A 16 28.35 -13.32 -27.11
CA GLU A 16 26.90 -13.33 -27.30
C GLU A 16 26.22 -13.81 -26.01
N SER A 17 25.43 -12.92 -25.39
CA SER A 17 24.66 -13.23 -24.20
C SER A 17 23.65 -14.34 -24.49
N SER A 18 23.95 -15.54 -24.00
CA SER A 18 23.18 -16.78 -24.13
C SER A 18 21.69 -16.60 -23.79
N PRO A 19 20.76 -17.22 -24.55
CA PRO A 19 19.32 -17.19 -24.29
C PRO A 19 18.92 -17.79 -22.92
N GLU A 20 19.83 -18.51 -22.25
CA GLU A 20 19.62 -19.06 -20.91
C GLU A 20 19.50 -17.97 -19.84
N GLN A 21 20.23 -16.85 -19.97
CA GLN A 21 20.15 -15.75 -19.00
C GLN A 21 18.81 -15.00 -19.06
N ARG A 22 18.15 -14.98 -20.22
CA ARG A 22 16.77 -14.47 -20.35
C ARG A 22 15.74 -15.42 -19.75
N GLN A 23 16.00 -16.73 -19.74
CA GLN A 23 15.11 -17.70 -19.09
C GLN A 23 15.20 -17.66 -17.56
N VAL A 24 16.36 -17.31 -16.99
CA VAL A 24 16.50 -17.17 -15.52
C VAL A 24 15.66 -16.01 -14.96
N LEU A 25 15.39 -14.96 -15.75
CA LEU A 25 14.44 -13.89 -15.39
C LEU A 25 12.97 -14.31 -15.54
N MET A 26 12.66 -15.36 -16.29
CA MET A 26 11.30 -15.89 -16.43
C MET A 26 10.98 -17.05 -15.47
N ALA A 27 11.98 -17.56 -14.74
CA ALA A 27 11.87 -18.68 -13.81
C ALA A 27 11.62 -18.26 -12.34
N ARG A 28 11.04 -17.07 -12.10
CA ARG A 28 10.27 -16.79 -10.86
C ARG A 28 8.83 -16.50 -11.21
N LYS A 29 8.21 -17.44 -11.92
CA LYS A 29 6.77 -17.45 -12.24
C LYS A 29 5.93 -18.02 -11.09
N ASP A 30 6.49 -18.02 -9.87
CA ASP A 30 5.81 -18.43 -8.63
C ASP A 30 5.93 -17.34 -7.55
N GLU A 31 6.20 -16.09 -7.93
CA GLU A 31 5.71 -15.00 -7.09
C GLU A 31 4.20 -15.00 -7.26
N LEU A 32 3.52 -15.74 -6.37
CA LEU A 32 2.11 -15.54 -6.08
C LEU A 32 1.94 -14.03 -5.98
N ASP A 33 1.37 -13.42 -7.01
CA ASP A 33 1.05 -12.01 -6.96
C ASP A 33 -0.08 -11.89 -5.93
N LEU A 34 0.34 -11.73 -4.67
CA LEU A 34 -0.53 -11.62 -3.50
C LEU A 34 -1.51 -10.46 -3.70
N PHE A 35 -1.12 -9.50 -4.54
CA PHE A 35 -1.90 -8.34 -4.91
C PHE A 35 -2.87 -8.61 -6.07
N HIS A 36 -2.75 -9.70 -6.81
CA HIS A 36 -3.72 -10.10 -7.84
C HIS A 36 -5.12 -10.35 -7.26
N TYR A 37 -5.19 -10.99 -6.09
CA TYR A 37 -6.45 -11.14 -5.35
C TYR A 37 -6.99 -9.80 -4.83
N LEU A 38 -6.10 -8.86 -4.52
CA LEU A 38 -6.46 -7.51 -4.09
C LEU A 38 -6.91 -6.63 -5.26
N GLN A 39 -6.46 -6.92 -6.49
CA GLN A 39 -6.88 -6.28 -7.73
C GLN A 39 -8.39 -6.42 -7.97
N LYS A 40 -8.98 -7.54 -7.52
CA LYS A 40 -10.44 -7.77 -7.50
C LYS A 40 -11.17 -6.74 -6.62
N TYR A 41 -10.52 -6.26 -5.56
CA TYR A 41 -11.06 -5.23 -4.68
C TYR A 41 -10.64 -3.86 -5.18
N SER A 42 -11.41 -3.30 -6.12
CA SER A 42 -11.22 -1.90 -6.51
C SER A 42 -11.21 -1.00 -5.26
N LEU A 43 -10.34 0.01 -5.23
CA LEU A 43 -10.30 1.01 -4.15
C LEU A 43 -11.68 1.60 -3.85
N ARG A 44 -12.55 1.65 -4.87
CA ARG A 44 -13.96 2.02 -4.75
C ARG A 44 -14.74 1.10 -3.80
N ASN A 45 -14.55 -0.22 -3.89
CA ASN A 45 -15.19 -1.19 -3.01
C ASN A 45 -14.64 -1.09 -1.58
N ALA A 46 -13.33 -0.94 -1.41
CA ALA A 46 -12.72 -0.72 -0.10
C ALA A 46 -13.29 0.54 0.58
N LYS A 47 -13.36 1.66 -0.14
CA LYS A 47 -13.97 2.91 0.36
C LYS A 47 -15.44 2.73 0.76
N ARG A 48 -16.21 1.94 0.00
CA ARG A 48 -17.62 1.62 0.33
C ARG A 48 -17.76 0.78 1.60
N ILE A 49 -16.96 -0.27 1.73
CA ILE A 49 -16.96 -1.14 2.93
C ILE A 49 -16.61 -0.31 4.16
N VAL A 50 -15.53 0.48 4.08
CA VAL A 50 -15.11 1.34 5.18
C VAL A 50 -16.18 2.38 5.52
N ALA A 51 -16.85 2.97 4.52
CA ALA A 51 -17.95 3.90 4.78
C ALA A 51 -19.11 3.25 5.56
N ILE A 52 -19.47 1.99 5.27
CA ILE A 52 -20.48 1.24 6.03
C ILE A 52 -20.05 1.05 7.48
N ILE A 53 -18.81 0.62 7.69
CA ILE A 53 -18.25 0.37 9.02
C ILE A 53 -18.25 1.67 9.85
N LEU A 54 -17.78 2.77 9.26
CA LEU A 54 -17.74 4.07 9.93
C LEU A 54 -19.13 4.59 10.29
N ARG A 55 -20.12 4.39 9.41
CA ARG A 55 -21.52 4.71 9.69
C ARG A 55 -22.04 3.90 10.89
N TYR A 56 -21.77 2.60 10.91
CA TYR A 56 -22.16 1.73 12.02
C TYR A 56 -21.55 2.20 13.35
N ILE A 57 -20.24 2.47 13.37
CA ILE A 57 -19.53 3.00 14.54
C ILE A 57 -20.18 4.29 15.03
N ARG A 58 -20.48 5.23 14.12
CA ARG A 58 -21.15 6.48 14.49
C ARG A 58 -22.51 6.22 15.13
N ILE A 59 -23.38 5.44 14.49
CA ILE A 59 -24.74 5.15 15.01
C ILE A 59 -24.64 4.51 16.39
N LEU A 60 -23.70 3.57 16.55
CA LEU A 60 -23.45 2.91 17.83
C LEU A 60 -23.03 3.91 18.90
N VAL A 61 -22.08 4.79 18.60
CA VAL A 61 -21.61 5.82 19.52
C VAL A 61 -22.72 6.83 19.85
N CYS A 62 -23.54 7.26 18.88
CA CYS A 62 -24.69 8.12 19.15
C CYS A 62 -25.68 7.44 20.12
N ARG A 63 -25.99 6.15 19.92
CA ARG A 63 -26.88 5.38 20.80
C ARG A 63 -26.31 5.21 22.20
N ILE A 64 -25.01 4.98 22.32
CA ILE A 64 -24.33 4.84 23.62
C ILE A 64 -24.28 6.19 24.34
N ASN A 65 -23.95 7.26 23.63
CA ASN A 65 -23.84 8.61 24.19
C ASN A 65 -25.20 9.12 24.69
N ALA A 66 -26.32 8.71 24.10
CA ALA A 66 -27.64 9.02 24.60
C ALA A 66 -27.92 8.47 26.01
N ARG A 67 -27.14 7.48 26.47
CA ARG A 67 -27.30 6.82 27.78
C ARG A 67 -26.19 7.13 28.78
N ARG A 68 -25.16 7.89 28.39
CA ARG A 68 -23.99 8.17 29.23
C ARG A 68 -23.98 9.63 29.70
N GLN A 69 -23.58 9.83 30.96
CA GLN A 69 -23.30 11.18 31.47
C GLN A 69 -22.05 11.80 30.80
N HIS A 70 -21.08 10.97 30.41
CA HIS A 70 -19.88 11.40 29.70
C HIS A 70 -19.87 10.86 28.27
N PRO A 71 -20.06 11.73 27.25
CA PRO A 71 -20.14 11.30 25.87
C PRO A 71 -18.77 10.87 25.33
N ILE A 72 -18.75 9.78 24.57
CA ILE A 72 -17.62 9.34 23.78
C ILE A 72 -17.46 10.32 22.62
N LYS A 73 -16.31 11.00 22.55
CA LYS A 73 -15.96 11.88 21.43
C LYS A 73 -15.29 11.07 20.33
N LEU A 74 -15.85 11.14 19.12
CA LEU A 74 -15.22 10.58 17.93
C LEU A 74 -14.14 11.53 17.42
N SER A 75 -13.24 11.02 16.58
CA SER A 75 -12.27 11.87 15.89
C SER A 75 -12.97 12.83 14.93
N SER A 76 -12.38 14.00 14.73
CA SER A 76 -12.94 15.09 13.89
C SER A 76 -13.57 14.64 12.55
N PRO A 77 -12.98 13.71 11.75
CA PRO A 77 -13.60 13.25 10.50
C PRO A 77 -14.96 12.54 10.67
N LEU A 78 -15.21 12.02 11.87
CA LEU A 78 -16.42 11.32 12.26
C LEU A 78 -17.29 12.17 13.20
N GLU A 79 -16.93 13.43 13.44
CA GLU A 79 -17.71 14.39 14.20
C GLU A 79 -18.63 15.17 13.26
N GLY A 80 -19.83 15.57 13.70
CA GLY A 80 -20.71 16.50 12.98
C GLY A 80 -21.53 15.99 11.78
N VAL A 81 -21.26 14.83 11.17
CA VAL A 81 -22.17 14.30 10.13
C VAL A 81 -23.31 13.53 10.82
N SER A 82 -24.54 14.00 10.63
CA SER A 82 -25.71 13.47 11.31
C SER A 82 -25.93 11.99 10.98
N GLY A 83 -26.34 11.20 11.99
CA GLY A 83 -26.46 9.74 11.96
C GLY A 83 -27.66 9.26 11.14
N ASN A 84 -27.74 9.69 9.89
CA ASN A 84 -28.88 9.43 9.04
C ASN A 84 -28.82 7.96 8.58
N ASN A 85 -29.79 7.15 8.99
CA ASN A 85 -29.97 5.76 8.54
C ASN A 85 -30.52 5.69 7.10
N GLN A 86 -29.94 6.45 6.18
CA GLN A 86 -30.36 6.38 4.78
C GLN A 86 -29.93 5.04 4.17
N ALA A 87 -30.80 4.47 3.34
CA ALA A 87 -30.53 3.19 2.67
C ALA A 87 -29.28 3.23 1.77
N LYS A 88 -28.89 4.40 1.27
CA LYS A 88 -27.71 4.59 0.41
C LYS A 88 -26.58 5.28 1.17
N ILE A 89 -25.33 4.92 0.83
CA ILE A 89 -24.13 5.59 1.32
C ILE A 89 -23.95 6.90 0.56
N SER A 90 -23.77 8.00 1.29
CA SER A 90 -23.51 9.32 0.72
C SER A 90 -22.09 9.40 0.12
N GLY A 91 -21.93 10.23 -0.91
CA GLY A 91 -20.60 10.59 -1.43
C GLY A 91 -19.68 11.18 -0.36
N THR A 92 -20.23 11.89 0.62
CA THR A 92 -19.46 12.45 1.75
C THR A 92 -18.88 11.35 2.65
N GLU A 93 -19.65 10.30 2.94
CA GLU A 93 -19.18 9.16 3.73
C GLU A 93 -18.09 8.38 3.00
N ILE A 94 -18.23 8.21 1.69
CA ILE A 94 -17.20 7.58 0.84
C ILE A 94 -15.91 8.42 0.82
N ALA A 95 -16.03 9.75 0.76
CA ALA A 95 -14.88 10.65 0.80
C ALA A 95 -14.15 10.58 2.16
N ILE A 96 -14.89 10.59 3.27
CA ILE A 96 -14.34 10.44 4.63
C ILE A 96 -13.64 9.07 4.77
N ALA A 97 -14.29 7.99 4.33
CA ALA A 97 -13.71 6.65 4.33
C ALA A 97 -12.40 6.58 3.52
N GLY A 98 -12.35 7.26 2.36
CA GLY A 98 -11.14 7.40 1.58
C GLY A 98 -10.01 8.08 2.33
N LYS A 99 -10.28 9.19 3.02
CA LYS A 99 -9.27 9.90 3.83
C LYS A 99 -8.75 9.02 4.97
N ILE A 100 -9.63 8.30 5.65
CA ILE A 100 -9.26 7.40 6.75
C ILE A 100 -8.41 6.23 6.25
N LEU A 101 -8.78 5.64 5.11
CA LEU A 101 -7.99 4.59 4.46
C LEU A 101 -6.57 5.05 4.12
N ILE A 102 -6.44 6.23 3.49
CA ILE A 102 -5.13 6.79 3.13
C ILE A 102 -4.30 7.07 4.38
N LYS A 103 -4.91 7.73 5.39
CA LYS A 103 -4.23 8.01 6.65
C LYS A 103 -3.74 6.73 7.32
N GLN A 104 -4.58 5.70 7.37
CA GLN A 104 -4.20 4.45 8.00
C GLN A 104 -3.13 3.70 7.22
N HIS A 105 -3.21 3.70 5.89
CA HIS A 105 -2.17 3.18 5.03
C HIS A 105 -0.82 3.86 5.32
N GLN A 106 -0.79 5.19 5.37
CA GLN A 106 0.43 5.95 5.70
C GLN A 106 1.00 5.58 7.07
N LEU A 107 0.15 5.46 8.10
CA LEU A 107 0.57 5.06 9.44
C LEU A 107 1.12 3.62 9.47
N THR A 108 0.57 2.71 8.67
CA THR A 108 1.04 1.32 8.62
C THR A 108 2.32 1.14 7.80
N THR A 109 2.53 1.95 6.77
CA THR A 109 3.64 1.77 5.81
C THR A 109 4.93 2.44 6.28
N ILE A 110 4.86 3.48 7.11
CA ILE A 110 6.05 4.21 7.57
C ILE A 110 6.40 3.78 8.99
N THR A 111 6.99 2.61 9.12
CA THR A 111 7.56 2.16 10.39
C THR A 111 9.02 2.67 10.51
N PRO A 112 9.53 2.93 11.72
CA PRO A 112 10.93 3.35 11.91
C PRO A 112 11.99 2.43 11.27
N PRO A 113 11.78 1.10 11.18
CA PRO A 113 12.64 0.21 10.39
C PRO A 113 12.63 0.52 8.89
N ILE A 114 11.44 0.77 8.30
CA ILE A 114 11.29 1.13 6.88
C ILE A 114 11.93 2.50 6.61
N LEU A 115 11.78 3.45 7.52
CA LEU A 115 12.42 4.78 7.39
C LEU A 115 13.96 4.68 7.44
N ARG A 116 14.49 3.78 8.29
CA ARG A 116 15.93 3.47 8.35
C ARG A 116 16.46 2.75 7.11
N SER A 117 15.68 1.86 6.50
CA SER A 117 16.09 1.17 5.26
C SER A 117 15.99 2.08 4.04
N LEU A 118 15.11 3.09 4.06
CA LEU A 118 14.97 4.08 3.00
C LEU A 118 15.83 5.34 3.22
N LYS A 119 16.79 5.32 4.14
CA LYS A 119 17.68 6.46 4.46
C LYS A 119 18.40 7.06 3.24
N HIS A 120 18.65 6.23 2.22
CA HIS A 120 19.33 6.61 0.98
C HIS A 120 18.46 7.49 0.06
N LEU A 121 17.15 7.44 0.25
CA LEU A 121 16.18 8.24 -0.50
C LEU A 121 15.96 9.62 0.13
N ASN A 122 16.63 9.92 1.25
CA ASN A 122 16.59 11.20 1.95
C ASN A 122 15.16 11.73 2.18
N ILE A 123 14.23 10.82 2.48
CA ILE A 123 12.83 11.13 2.74
C ILE A 123 12.77 11.80 4.12
N LYS A 124 12.62 13.13 4.14
CA LYS A 124 12.45 13.96 5.34
C LYS A 124 10.99 14.01 5.77
#